data_AF-A0A2E8BB22-F1
#
_entry.id   AF-A0A2E8BB22-F1
#
_cell.length_a   1.000
_cell.length_b   1.000
_cell.length_c   1.000
_cell.angle_alpha   90.00
_cell.angle_beta   90.00
_cell.angle_gamma   90.00
#
_symmetry.space_group_name_H-M   'P 1'
#
loop_
_entity.id
_entity.type
_entity.pdbx_description
1 polymer ?
#
loop_
_entity_poly.entity_id
_entity_poly.type
_entity_poly.pdbx_seq_one_letter_code
_entity_poly.pdbx_strand_id
1 'polypeptide(L)'
;GRAHVAYIPVERIVGISKLARIIDHHALRLQNQERITNDVANDLVQHLNPLGAAVIIQASHGCMRCRGVKKQNAIMTTSAMRGVFFDKQEARNELMQLIENSS
;
A
#
# COMPACT_ATOMS: atom_id res chain seq x y z
N GLY A 1 -10.61 -5.15 0.81
CA GLY A 1 -9.30 -5.41 0.17
C GLY A 1 -8.28 -5.73 1.24
N ARG A 2 -7.04 -5.97 0.84
CA ARG A 2 -5.87 -6.14 1.72
C ARG A 2 -4.87 -5.04 1.39
N ALA A 3 -4.22 -4.49 2.41
CA ALA A 3 -3.13 -3.55 2.23
C ALA A 3 -1.88 -4.07 2.96
N HIS A 4 -0.74 -3.99 2.30
CA HIS A 4 0.58 -4.26 2.84
C HIS A 4 1.33 -2.93 2.92
N VAL A 5 1.89 -2.63 4.08
CA VAL A 5 2.65 -1.40 4.33
C VAL A 5 3.99 -1.77 4.94
N ALA A 6 5.06 -1.27 4.35
CA ALA A 6 6.41 -1.43 4.84
C ALA A 6 7.14 -0.09 4.81
N TYR A 7 8.04 0.12 5.77
CA TYR A 7 8.95 1.26 5.79
C TYR A 7 10.22 0.88 6.55
N ILE A 8 11.34 1.54 6.23
CA ILE A 8 12.61 1.36 6.94
C ILE A 8 12.85 2.61 7.78
N PRO A 9 12.64 2.56 9.11
CA PRO A 9 12.79 3.72 9.99
C PRO A 9 14.25 4.16 10.09
N VAL A 10 14.45 5.47 10.29
CA VAL A 10 15.76 6.04 10.68
C VAL A 10 15.66 6.51 12.13
N GLU A 11 14.92 7.59 12.38
CA GLU A 11 14.77 8.18 13.72
C GLU A 11 13.35 8.04 14.28
N ARG A 12 12.34 7.95 13.39
CA ARG A 12 10.93 7.94 13.77
C ARG A 12 10.31 6.58 13.52
N ILE A 13 9.72 6.02 14.58
CA ILE A 13 8.98 4.77 14.54
C ILE A 13 7.51 5.08 14.80
N VAL A 14 6.64 4.62 13.91
CA VAL A 14 5.20 4.74 14.08
C VAL A 14 4.63 3.47 14.71
N GLY A 15 3.70 3.64 15.65
CA GLY A 15 2.98 2.51 16.24
C GLY A 15 2.12 1.81 15.19
N ILE A 16 2.08 0.48 15.22
CA ILE A 16 1.38 -0.38 14.24
C ILE A 16 -0.09 0.05 14.07
N SER A 17 -0.77 0.42 15.15
CA SER A 17 -2.17 0.88 15.10
C SER A 17 -2.37 2.16 14.29
N LYS A 18 -1.35 3.01 14.13
CA LYS A 18 -1.43 4.23 13.32
C LYS A 18 -1.27 3.93 11.82
N LEU A 19 -0.50 2.91 11.45
CA LEU A 19 -0.42 2.42 10.07
C LEU A 19 -1.77 1.90 9.57
N ALA A 20 -2.51 1.17 10.41
CA ALA A 20 -3.86 0.74 10.07
C ALA A 20 -4.80 1.95 9.91
N ARG A 21 -4.77 2.90 10.87
CA ARG A 21 -5.64 4.09 10.85
C ARG A 21 -5.44 4.98 9.63
N ILE A 22 -4.21 5.14 9.14
CA ILE A 22 -3.97 5.99 7.96
C ILE A 22 -4.56 5.36 6.70
N ILE A 23 -4.47 4.04 6.55
CA ILE A 23 -5.13 3.32 5.45
C ILE A 23 -6.64 3.48 5.54
N ASP A 24 -7.22 3.25 6.72
CA ASP A 24 -8.67 3.37 6.92
C ASP A 24 -9.15 4.79 6.62
N HIS A 25 -8.41 5.81 7.06
CA HIS A 25 -8.75 7.21 6.82
C HIS A 25 -8.81 7.55 5.32
N HIS A 26 -7.89 7.03 4.51
CA HIS A 26 -7.92 7.20 3.06
C HIS A 26 -9.01 6.36 2.38
N ALA A 27 -9.26 5.14 2.88
CA ALA A 27 -10.24 4.21 2.33
C ALA A 27 -11.71 4.59 2.61
N LEU A 28 -11.98 5.37 3.66
CA LEU A 28 -13.33 5.82 4.04
C LEU A 28 -13.88 6.96 3.17
N ARG A 29 -13.16 7.36 2.12
CA ARG A 29 -13.56 8.42 1.18
C ARG A 29 -13.77 7.85 -0.22
N LEU A 30 -14.55 8.54 -1.04
CA LEU A 30 -14.64 8.23 -2.49
C LEU A 30 -13.30 8.55 -3.16
N GLN A 31 -12.46 7.53 -3.32
CA GLN A 31 -11.13 7.63 -3.92
C GLN A 31 -10.88 6.51 -4.91
N ASN A 32 -10.01 6.76 -5.88
CA ASN A 32 -9.44 5.71 -6.73
C ASN A 32 -8.29 5.00 -5.99
N GLN A 33 -8.15 3.70 -6.24
CA GLN A 33 -7.21 2.84 -5.51
C GLN A 33 -5.75 3.31 -5.68
N GLU A 34 -5.40 3.82 -6.86
CA GLU A 34 -4.09 4.36 -7.19
C GLU A 34 -3.73 5.58 -6.34
N ARG A 35 -4.71 6.45 -6.03
CA ARG A 35 -4.48 7.63 -5.20
C ARG A 35 -4.32 7.25 -3.74
N ILE A 36 -5.19 6.39 -3.20
CA ILE A 36 -5.03 5.85 -1.84
C ILE A 36 -3.62 5.28 -1.65
N THR A 37 -3.15 4.48 -2.61
CA THR A 37 -1.84 3.83 -2.54
C THR A 37 -0.69 4.85 -2.52
N ASN A 38 -0.76 5.88 -3.36
CA ASN A 38 0.26 6.93 -3.42
C ASN A 38 0.24 7.83 -2.19
N ASP A 39 -0.95 8.25 -1.75
CA ASP A 39 -1.10 9.20 -0.64
C ASP A 39 -0.61 8.58 0.67
N VAL A 40 -0.94 7.32 0.96
CA VAL A 40 -0.41 6.62 2.14
C VAL A 40 1.12 6.54 2.08
N ALA A 41 1.71 6.20 0.93
CA ALA A 41 3.17 6.13 0.80
C ALA A 41 3.82 7.51 0.99
N ASN A 42 3.20 8.58 0.46
CA ASN A 42 3.67 9.94 0.61
C ASN A 42 3.57 10.42 2.07
N ASP A 43 2.47 10.13 2.74
CA ASP A 43 2.27 10.49 4.15
C ASP A 43 3.34 9.84 5.04
N LEU A 44 3.69 8.58 4.79
CA LEU A 44 4.78 7.90 5.50
C LEU A 44 6.12 8.62 5.30
N VAL A 45 6.42 9.02 4.06
CA VAL A 45 7.65 9.76 3.77
C VAL A 45 7.65 11.12 4.46
N GLN A 46 6.55 11.88 4.34
CA GLN A 46 6.44 13.24 4.88
C GLN A 46 6.55 13.28 6.41
N HIS A 47 5.94 12.33 7.12
CA HIS A 47 5.84 12.38 8.59
C HIS A 47 6.98 11.62 9.29
N LEU A 48 7.51 10.56 8.67
CA LEU A 48 8.48 9.68 9.29
C LEU A 48 9.90 9.85 8.75
N ASN A 49 10.07 10.46 7.57
CA ASN A 49 11.35 10.56 6.86
C ASN A 49 12.15 9.24 6.86
N PRO A 50 11.56 8.12 6.40
CA PRO A 50 12.22 6.82 6.41
C PRO A 50 13.24 6.71 5.26
N LEU A 51 14.13 5.72 5.30
CA LEU A 51 14.99 5.39 4.15
C LEU A 51 14.16 4.99 2.92
N GLY A 52 12.99 4.40 3.16
CA GLY A 52 12.03 4.08 2.12
C GLY A 52 10.69 3.68 2.73
N ALA A 53 9.65 3.81 1.91
CA ALA A 53 8.29 3.38 2.23
C ALA A 53 7.69 2.64 1.03
N ALA A 54 6.87 1.64 1.32
CA ALA A 54 6.20 0.82 0.32
C ALA A 54 4.77 0.52 0.75
N VAL A 55 3.83 0.69 -0.17
CA VAL A 55 2.41 0.40 0.04
C VAL A 55 1.92 -0.41 -1.15
N ILE A 56 1.29 -1.55 -0.87
CA ILE A 56 0.66 -2.41 -1.87
C ILE A 56 -0.78 -2.65 -1.43
N ILE A 57 -1.75 -2.36 -2.31
CA ILE A 57 -3.17 -2.56 -2.03
C ILE A 57 -3.75 -3.52 -3.06
N GLN A 58 -4.45 -4.54 -2.57
CA GLN A 58 -5.20 -5.50 -3.35
C GLN A 58 -6.68 -5.36 -3.02
N ALA A 59 -7.52 -5.01 -3.99
CA ALA A 59 -8.95 -4.87 -3.74
C ALA A 59 -9.78 -5.34 -4.93
N SER A 60 -10.99 -5.81 -4.61
CA SER A 60 -12.02 -6.09 -5.60
C SER A 60 -12.98 -4.91 -5.69
N HIS A 61 -13.48 -4.66 -6.90
CA HIS A 61 -14.32 -3.50 -7.20
C HIS A 61 -15.75 -3.96 -7.46
N GLY A 62 -16.68 -3.56 -6.59
CA GLY A 62 -18.09 -3.95 -6.68
C GLY A 62 -18.75 -3.52 -8.00
N CYS A 63 -18.36 -2.36 -8.54
CA CYS A 63 -18.80 -1.90 -9.86
C CYS A 63 -18.44 -2.86 -11.00
N MET A 64 -17.31 -3.57 -10.91
CA MET A 64 -16.88 -4.57 -11.89
C MET A 64 -17.56 -5.94 -11.70
N ARG A 65 -17.98 -6.24 -10.48
CA ARG A 65 -18.64 -7.51 -10.13
C ARG A 65 -20.14 -7.47 -10.45
N CYS A 66 -20.81 -6.39 -10.08
CA CYS A 66 -22.27 -6.31 -10.07
C CYS A 66 -22.85 -5.69 -11.35
N ARG A 67 -22.08 -4.87 -12.08
CA ARG A 67 -22.53 -4.13 -13.26
C ARG A 67 -21.46 -4.16 -14.36
N GLY A 68 -21.82 -3.76 -15.58
CA GLY A 68 -20.89 -3.70 -16.72
C GLY A 68 -20.34 -5.07 -17.14
N VAL A 69 -19.02 -5.21 -17.18
CA VAL A 69 -18.28 -6.41 -17.64
C VAL A 69 -18.41 -7.66 -16.75
N LYS A 70 -19.04 -7.55 -15.57
CA LYS A 70 -19.41 -8.66 -14.66
C LYS A 70 -18.27 -9.65 -14.37
N LYS A 71 -17.06 -9.17 -14.13
CA LYS A 71 -15.90 -10.00 -13.76
C LYS A 71 -15.92 -10.25 -12.25
N GLN A 72 -16.53 -11.36 -11.83
CA GLN A 72 -16.69 -11.72 -10.41
C GLN A 72 -15.35 -11.84 -9.66
N ASN A 73 -14.31 -12.32 -10.33
CA ASN A 73 -12.99 -12.56 -9.73
C ASN A 73 -11.96 -11.47 -10.05
N ALA A 74 -12.39 -10.30 -10.54
CA ALA A 74 -11.46 -9.19 -10.77
C ALA A 74 -10.89 -8.68 -9.45
N ILE A 75 -9.56 -8.73 -9.34
CA ILE A 75 -8.76 -8.14 -8.26
C ILE A 75 -7.80 -7.15 -8.92
N MET A 76 -7.76 -5.94 -8.39
CA MET A 76 -6.83 -4.91 -8.80
C MET A 76 -5.74 -4.77 -7.73
N THR A 77 -4.49 -4.82 -8.17
CA THR A 77 -3.32 -4.59 -7.32
C THR A 77 -2.66 -3.28 -7.73
N THR A 78 -2.46 -2.39 -6.77
CA THR A 78 -1.74 -1.13 -6.94
C THR A 78 -0.55 -1.11 -5.98
N SER A 79 0.54 -0.46 -6.38
CA SER A 79 1.72 -0.32 -5.53
C SER A 79 2.33 1.08 -5.65
N ALA A 80 2.91 1.55 -4.54
CA ALA A 80 3.70 2.77 -4.48
C ALA A 80 4.96 2.50 -3.65
N MET A 81 6.12 2.78 -4.25
CA MET A 81 7.44 2.59 -3.64
C MET A 81 8.15 3.94 -3.55
N ARG A 82 8.90 4.18 -2.48
CA ARG A 82 9.68 5.40 -2.22
C ARG A 82 11.05 5.05 -1.63
N GLY A 83 12.04 5.89 -1.91
CA GLY A 83 13.41 5.74 -1.40
C GLY A 83 13.99 4.37 -1.74
N VAL A 84 14.63 3.72 -0.76
CA VAL A 84 15.35 2.45 -0.99
C VAL A 84 14.52 1.33 -1.61
N PHE A 85 13.19 1.30 -1.42
CA PHE A 85 12.32 0.30 -2.08
C PHE A 85 12.10 0.59 -3.57
N PHE A 86 12.24 1.85 -3.99
CA PHE A 86 12.25 2.24 -5.40
C PHE A 86 13.67 2.12 -5.98
N ASP A 87 14.69 2.58 -5.26
CA ASP A 87 16.04 2.71 -5.79
C ASP A 87 16.83 1.40 -5.83
N LYS A 88 16.55 0.48 -4.88
CA LYS A 88 17.29 -0.78 -4.73
C LYS A 88 16.41 -1.98 -5.01
N GLN A 89 16.81 -2.78 -5.99
CA GLN A 89 16.05 -3.97 -6.39
C GLN A 89 16.06 -5.04 -5.30
N GLU A 90 17.14 -5.15 -4.54
CA GLU A 90 17.30 -6.13 -3.46
C GLU A 90 16.26 -5.91 -2.36
N ALA A 91 16.14 -4.67 -1.88
CA ALA A 91 15.16 -4.30 -0.85
C ALA A 91 13.71 -4.52 -1.34
N ARG A 92 13.46 -4.25 -2.63
CA ARG A 92 12.16 -4.52 -3.25
C ARG A 92 11.86 -6.02 -3.31
N ASN A 93 12.82 -6.84 -3.69
CA ASN A 93 12.67 -8.29 -3.79
C ASN A 93 12.42 -8.92 -2.42
N GLU A 94 13.16 -8.50 -1.40
CA GLU A 94 12.94 -8.94 -0.01
C GLU A 94 11.52 -8.63 0.44
N LEU A 95 11.05 -7.40 0.21
CA LEU A 95 9.67 -7.01 0.53
C LEU A 95 8.64 -7.89 -0.19
N MET A 96 8.81 -8.14 -1.49
CA MET A 96 7.87 -8.97 -2.25
C MET A 96 7.83 -10.41 -1.73
N GLN A 97 8.98 -10.99 -1.39
CA GLN A 97 9.06 -12.33 -0.79
C GLN A 97 8.34 -12.40 0.56
N LEU A 98 8.50 -11.39 1.42
CA LEU A 98 7.80 -11.32 2.70
C LEU A 98 6.28 -11.25 2.52
N ILE A 99 5.80 -10.53 1.50
CA ILE A 99 4.38 -10.42 1.19
C ILE A 99 3.82 -11.74 0.66
N GLU A 100 4.54 -12.41 -0.24
CA GLU A 100 4.14 -13.72 -0.78
C GLU A 100 4.04 -14.78 0.32
N ASN A 101 5.04 -14.86 1.22
CA ASN A 101 5.04 -15.81 2.34
C ASN A 101 3.93 -15.54 3.37
N SER A 102 3.35 -14.35 3.37
CA SER A 102 2.28 -13.94 4.29
C SER A 102 0.86 -14.16 3.75
N SER A 103 0.74 -14.72 2.54
CA SER A 103 -0.53 -14.84 1.80
C SER A 103 -1.04 -16.27 1.71
#